data_AF-A0A242BW34-F1
#
_entry.id   AF-A0A242BW34-F1
#
_cell.length_a   1.000
_cell.length_b   1.000
_cell.length_c   1.000
_cell.angle_alpha   90.00
_cell.angle_beta   90.00
_cell.angle_gamma   90.00
#
_symmetry.space_group_name_H-M   'P 1'
#
loop_
_entity.id
_entity.type
_entity.pdbx_description
1 polymer ?
#
loop_
_entity_poly.entity_id
_entity_poly.type
_entity_poly.pdbx_seq_one_letter_code
_entity_poly.pdbx_strand_id
1 'polypeptide(L)'
;MEQPKSERQPKYRLTEETKRYQHRTLYRIQACRAFGTVKAGEYGGWIEKQENLSHEGTCWVSDEAIVCDDAWVHGNAQIQKWAKVRDKAEVYGESIVTDFALISEQARLTQHAEVFDHGKVKGCAVISDFARIQDYAEISDQAWVYQYATVGGWEQIGGRERIISNSRNKEHFQRKLQFWTESQGFFDH
;
A
#
# COMPACT_ATOMS: atom_id res chain seq x y z
N MET A 1 -20.16 -41.46 -14.10
CA MET A 1 -20.08 -40.20 -14.85
C MET A 1 -19.72 -39.13 -13.84
N GLU A 2 -18.43 -38.82 -13.70
CA GLU A 2 -18.01 -37.65 -12.92
C GLU A 2 -18.49 -36.41 -13.66
N GLN A 3 -19.28 -35.58 -12.98
CA GLN A 3 -19.63 -34.27 -13.50
C GLN A 3 -18.34 -33.44 -13.58
N PRO A 4 -18.08 -32.72 -14.69
CA PRO A 4 -16.91 -31.86 -14.76
C PRO A 4 -17.04 -30.82 -13.64
N LYS A 5 -16.01 -30.72 -12.79
CA LYS A 5 -15.88 -29.61 -11.84
C LYS A 5 -16.04 -28.33 -12.67
N SER A 6 -17.08 -27.56 -12.38
CA SER A 6 -17.23 -26.20 -12.88
C SER A 6 -15.95 -25.44 -12.54
N GLU A 7 -15.02 -25.32 -13.49
CA GLU A 7 -13.86 -24.46 -13.35
C GLU A 7 -14.41 -23.04 -13.26
N ARG A 8 -14.39 -22.46 -12.06
CA ARG A 8 -14.76 -21.06 -11.86
C ARG A 8 -13.87 -20.23 -12.78
N GLN A 9 -14.48 -19.42 -13.63
CA GLN A 9 -13.74 -18.53 -14.51
C GLN A 9 -12.79 -17.64 -13.68
N PRO A 10 -11.53 -17.48 -14.11
CA PRO A 10 -10.55 -16.66 -13.39
C PRO A 10 -11.06 -15.23 -13.26
N LYS A 11 -10.59 -14.50 -12.23
CA LYS A 11 -10.98 -13.09 -12.04
C LYS A 11 -10.40 -12.19 -13.14
N TYR A 12 -9.14 -12.42 -13.50
CA TYR A 12 -8.40 -11.66 -14.49
C TYR A 12 -7.34 -12.54 -15.16
N ARG A 13 -6.71 -12.03 -16.21
CA ARG A 13 -5.54 -12.62 -16.87
C ARG A 13 -4.44 -11.58 -17.03
N LEU A 14 -3.19 -12.05 -17.12
CA LEU A 14 -2.08 -11.26 -17.64
C LEU A 14 -2.21 -11.18 -19.16
N THR A 15 -2.07 -9.99 -19.75
CA THR A 15 -2.10 -9.82 -21.21
C THR A 15 -0.68 -9.88 -21.79
N GLU A 16 -0.56 -9.82 -23.11
CA GLU A 16 0.72 -9.72 -23.81
C GLU A 16 1.32 -8.31 -23.77
N GLU A 17 0.54 -7.32 -23.33
CA GLU A 17 1.01 -5.96 -23.16
C GLU A 17 1.93 -5.89 -21.94
N THR A 18 3.19 -5.51 -22.18
CA THR A 18 4.21 -5.50 -21.13
C THR A 18 4.95 -4.17 -21.06
N LYS A 19 5.46 -3.85 -19.87
CA LYS A 19 6.41 -2.75 -19.69
C LYS A 19 7.57 -3.15 -18.78
N ARG A 20 8.72 -2.50 -18.98
CA ARG A 20 9.88 -2.63 -18.09
C ARG A 20 9.74 -1.70 -16.91
N TYR A 21 9.89 -2.23 -15.70
CA TYR A 21 9.98 -1.46 -14.47
C TYR A 21 11.16 -1.98 -13.66
N GLN A 22 12.19 -1.15 -13.50
CA GLN A 22 13.48 -1.56 -12.96
C GLN A 22 14.03 -2.77 -13.75
N HIS A 23 14.34 -3.88 -13.10
CA HIS A 23 14.86 -5.10 -13.73
C HIS A 23 13.77 -6.15 -14.02
N ARG A 24 12.49 -5.76 -13.99
CA ARG A 24 11.35 -6.68 -14.10
C ARG A 24 10.51 -6.39 -15.34
N THR A 25 9.74 -7.39 -15.75
CA THR A 25 8.70 -7.27 -16.77
C THR A 25 7.36 -7.28 -16.05
N LEU A 26 6.55 -6.26 -16.28
CA LEU A 26 5.18 -6.20 -15.77
C LEU A 26 4.22 -6.44 -16.92
N TYR A 27 3.08 -7.06 -16.61
CA TYR A 27 2.01 -7.38 -17.53
C TYR A 27 0.78 -6.55 -17.17
N ARG A 28 0.13 -5.99 -18.19
CA ARG A 28 -1.17 -5.35 -18.01
C ARG A 28 -2.18 -6.43 -17.63
N ILE A 29 -3.04 -6.16 -16.66
CA ILE A 29 -4.12 -7.10 -16.30
C ILE A 29 -5.40 -6.78 -17.05
N GLN A 30 -6.19 -7.81 -17.36
CA GLN A 30 -7.53 -7.65 -17.92
C GLN A 30 -8.52 -8.53 -17.18
N ALA A 31 -9.64 -7.96 -16.74
CA ALA A 31 -10.70 -8.67 -16.07
C ALA A 31 -11.35 -9.70 -17.01
N CYS A 32 -11.50 -10.94 -16.54
CA CYS A 32 -12.15 -12.01 -17.30
C CYS A 32 -13.66 -12.09 -17.01
N ARG A 33 -14.10 -11.52 -15.88
CA ARG A 33 -15.50 -11.44 -15.46
C ARG A 33 -15.73 -10.13 -14.70
N ALA A 34 -16.99 -9.74 -14.50
CA ALA A 34 -17.32 -8.60 -13.65
C ALA A 34 -17.23 -8.95 -12.16
N PHE A 35 -16.78 -8.01 -11.33
CA PHE A 35 -16.72 -8.12 -9.87
C PHE A 35 -16.56 -6.72 -9.24
N GLY A 36 -17.17 -6.48 -8.07
CA GLY A 36 -17.16 -5.16 -7.46
C GLY A 36 -17.64 -4.09 -8.44
N THR A 37 -16.80 -3.12 -8.75
CA THR A 37 -17.04 -2.06 -9.75
C THR A 37 -16.43 -2.36 -11.13
N VAL A 38 -15.65 -3.43 -11.27
CA VAL A 38 -14.89 -3.78 -12.48
C VAL A 38 -15.76 -4.59 -13.45
N LYS A 39 -15.73 -4.23 -14.72
CA LYS A 39 -16.48 -4.91 -15.79
C LYS A 39 -15.64 -6.00 -16.46
N ALA A 40 -16.30 -7.03 -17.00
CA ALA A 40 -15.61 -8.02 -17.82
C ALA A 40 -14.94 -7.37 -19.05
N GLY A 41 -13.69 -7.74 -19.33
CA GLY A 41 -12.88 -7.17 -20.41
C GLY A 41 -12.17 -5.86 -20.07
N GLU A 42 -12.42 -5.28 -18.89
CA GLU A 42 -11.77 -4.04 -18.44
C GLU A 42 -10.28 -4.25 -18.16
N TYR A 43 -9.45 -3.33 -18.65
CA TYR A 43 -8.02 -3.33 -18.39
C TYR A 43 -7.74 -2.65 -17.04
N GLY A 44 -7.00 -3.35 -16.17
CA GLY A 44 -6.47 -2.81 -14.92
C GLY A 44 -5.03 -2.35 -15.08
N GLY A 45 -4.32 -2.12 -13.97
CA GLY A 45 -2.92 -1.71 -13.96
C GLY A 45 -1.95 -2.85 -14.27
N TRP A 46 -0.79 -2.83 -13.62
CA TRP A 46 0.36 -3.65 -13.99
C TRP A 46 0.79 -4.53 -12.83
N ILE A 47 0.92 -5.84 -13.08
CA ILE A 47 1.50 -6.77 -12.10
C ILE A 47 2.62 -7.60 -12.71
N GLU A 48 3.54 -8.08 -11.88
CA GLU A 48 4.66 -8.93 -12.35
C GLU A 48 4.23 -10.38 -12.58
N LYS A 49 3.49 -10.95 -11.63
CA LYS A 49 3.07 -12.36 -11.62
C LYS A 49 1.67 -12.52 -11.04
N GLN A 50 1.03 -13.66 -11.28
CA GLN A 50 -0.36 -13.88 -10.83
C GLN A 50 -0.50 -13.83 -9.30
N GLU A 51 0.57 -14.16 -8.57
CA GLU A 51 0.60 -14.15 -7.11
C GLU A 51 0.48 -12.73 -6.52
N ASN A 52 0.75 -11.68 -7.31
CA ASN A 52 0.68 -10.31 -6.79
C ASN A 52 -0.74 -9.81 -6.51
N LEU A 53 -1.76 -10.39 -7.15
CA LEU A 53 -3.15 -9.97 -7.01
C LEU A 53 -4.04 -11.20 -6.83
N SER A 54 -4.80 -11.27 -5.75
CA SER A 54 -5.65 -12.43 -5.48
C SER A 54 -6.74 -12.59 -6.55
N HIS A 55 -7.11 -13.82 -6.90
CA HIS A 55 -8.31 -14.10 -7.70
C HIS A 55 -9.61 -14.07 -6.88
N GLU A 56 -9.51 -13.99 -5.55
CA GLU A 56 -10.65 -13.89 -4.63
C GLU A 56 -10.96 -12.43 -4.25
N GLY A 57 -12.16 -12.20 -3.71
CA GLY A 57 -12.65 -10.87 -3.33
C GLY A 57 -12.75 -9.89 -4.49
N THR A 58 -12.85 -8.59 -4.18
CA THR A 58 -12.97 -7.52 -5.16
C THR A 58 -11.70 -6.68 -5.35
N CYS A 59 -10.57 -7.12 -4.78
CA CYS A 59 -9.31 -6.39 -4.93
C CYS A 59 -8.92 -6.20 -6.40
N TRP A 60 -8.40 -5.01 -6.72
CA TRP A 60 -8.08 -4.62 -8.09
C TRP A 60 -6.92 -3.63 -8.14
N VAL A 61 -6.16 -3.72 -9.23
CA VAL A 61 -5.14 -2.73 -9.62
C VAL A 61 -5.68 -2.02 -10.85
N SER A 62 -5.85 -0.70 -10.83
CA SER A 62 -6.36 0.10 -11.94
C SER A 62 -5.30 1.08 -12.48
N ASP A 63 -5.64 1.77 -13.56
CA ASP A 63 -4.86 2.88 -14.12
C ASP A 63 -3.41 2.50 -14.44
N GLU A 64 -2.41 3.22 -13.93
CA GLU A 64 -0.98 2.96 -14.11
C GLU A 64 -0.31 2.33 -12.88
N ALA A 65 -1.11 1.90 -11.90
CA ALA A 65 -0.60 1.34 -10.66
C ALA A 65 0.20 0.07 -10.89
N ILE A 66 1.19 -0.16 -10.02
CA ILE A 66 2.14 -1.26 -10.13
C ILE A 66 2.10 -2.10 -8.84
N VAL A 67 1.99 -3.41 -8.99
CA VAL A 67 2.23 -4.39 -7.92
C VAL A 67 3.27 -5.40 -8.39
N CYS A 68 4.43 -5.46 -7.73
CA CYS A 68 5.52 -6.34 -8.15
C CYS A 68 6.26 -6.95 -6.95
N ASP A 69 7.32 -7.72 -7.22
CA ASP A 69 8.05 -8.53 -6.24
C ASP A 69 7.15 -9.59 -5.61
N ASP A 70 7.28 -9.79 -4.30
CA ASP A 70 6.46 -10.67 -3.48
C ASP A 70 5.30 -9.89 -2.81
N ALA A 71 5.02 -8.66 -3.26
CA ALA A 71 3.88 -7.91 -2.76
C ALA A 71 2.57 -8.62 -3.11
N TRP A 72 1.62 -8.57 -2.19
CA TRP A 72 0.36 -9.28 -2.34
C TRP A 72 -0.84 -8.39 -2.02
N VAL A 73 -1.70 -8.20 -3.01
CA VAL A 73 -2.95 -7.46 -2.89
C VAL A 73 -4.11 -8.44 -2.87
N HIS A 74 -4.91 -8.42 -1.80
CA HIS A 74 -6.02 -9.37 -1.63
C HIS A 74 -7.22 -8.75 -0.89
N GLY A 75 -8.28 -9.53 -0.67
CA GLY A 75 -9.53 -9.02 -0.10
C GLY A 75 -10.26 -8.07 -1.07
N ASN A 76 -10.57 -6.86 -0.62
CA ASN A 76 -11.28 -5.83 -1.38
C ASN A 76 -10.41 -4.59 -1.66
N ALA A 77 -9.09 -4.68 -1.46
CA ALA A 77 -8.18 -3.55 -1.57
C ALA A 77 -8.09 -2.98 -3.00
N GLN A 78 -8.00 -1.66 -3.12
CA GLN A 78 -7.97 -0.96 -4.40
C GLN A 78 -6.65 -0.20 -4.57
N ILE A 79 -5.88 -0.56 -5.59
CA ILE A 79 -4.63 0.12 -5.95
C ILE A 79 -4.85 0.89 -7.25
N GLN A 80 -4.68 2.21 -7.23
CA GLN A 80 -5.16 3.08 -8.31
C GLN A 80 -4.11 4.12 -8.74
N LYS A 81 -4.39 4.81 -9.86
CA LYS A 81 -3.58 5.90 -10.42
C LYS A 81 -2.12 5.50 -10.65
N TRP A 82 -1.14 6.09 -9.96
CA TRP A 82 0.30 5.81 -10.11
C TRP A 82 0.91 5.13 -8.87
N ALA A 83 0.07 4.58 -8.00
CA ALA A 83 0.49 3.93 -6.78
C ALA A 83 1.39 2.72 -7.04
N LYS A 84 2.30 2.45 -6.10
CA LYS A 84 3.26 1.35 -6.19
C LYS A 84 3.22 0.51 -4.92
N VAL A 85 3.03 -0.79 -5.08
CA VAL A 85 3.12 -1.78 -4.00
C VAL A 85 4.21 -2.79 -4.39
N ARG A 86 5.24 -2.96 -3.57
CA ARG A 86 6.41 -3.78 -3.93
C ARG A 86 7.07 -4.46 -2.73
N ASP A 87 8.18 -5.15 -2.98
CA ASP A 87 8.92 -5.99 -2.04
C ASP A 87 8.03 -7.11 -1.45
N LYS A 88 7.72 -7.10 -0.15
CA LYS A 88 6.88 -8.08 0.55
C LYS A 88 5.64 -7.43 1.18
N ALA A 89 5.22 -6.29 0.65
CA ALA A 89 4.09 -5.55 1.20
C ALA A 89 2.76 -6.30 1.03
N GLU A 90 1.90 -6.24 2.04
CA GLU A 90 0.55 -6.81 2.00
C GLU A 90 -0.49 -5.68 2.05
N VAL A 91 -1.40 -5.63 1.09
CA VAL A 91 -2.52 -4.66 1.09
C VAL A 91 -3.83 -5.42 0.96
N TYR A 92 -4.69 -5.30 1.97
CA TYR A 92 -5.93 -6.07 2.05
C TYR A 92 -7.03 -5.36 2.84
N GLY A 93 -8.15 -6.03 3.08
CA GLY A 93 -9.36 -5.38 3.58
C GLY A 93 -10.01 -4.51 2.50
N GLU A 94 -10.58 -3.38 2.87
CA GLU A 94 -11.09 -2.33 2.00
C GLU A 94 -10.06 -1.17 1.84
N SER A 95 -8.77 -1.45 2.03
CA SER A 95 -7.73 -0.42 1.93
C SER A 95 -7.61 0.17 0.54
N ILE A 96 -7.26 1.45 0.48
CA ILE A 96 -7.08 2.19 -0.78
C ILE A 96 -5.65 2.73 -0.84
N VAL A 97 -4.95 2.44 -1.93
CA VAL A 97 -3.65 3.02 -2.23
C VAL A 97 -3.74 3.73 -3.58
N THR A 98 -3.54 5.04 -3.61
CA THR A 98 -3.80 5.83 -4.82
C THR A 98 -2.79 6.98 -4.99
N ASP A 99 -2.96 7.76 -6.05
CA ASP A 99 -2.06 8.85 -6.49
C ASP A 99 -0.62 8.36 -6.70
N PHE A 100 0.37 8.91 -6.00
CA PHE A 100 1.79 8.52 -6.07
C PHE A 100 2.26 7.79 -4.80
N ALA A 101 1.32 7.21 -4.04
CA ALA A 101 1.63 6.47 -2.83
C ALA A 101 2.59 5.29 -3.09
N LEU A 102 3.42 4.98 -2.10
CA LEU A 102 4.36 3.86 -2.14
C LEU A 102 4.23 3.00 -0.88
N ILE A 103 3.88 1.73 -1.08
CA ILE A 103 3.91 0.70 -0.05
C ILE A 103 5.03 -0.29 -0.41
N SER A 104 5.96 -0.52 0.52
CA SER A 104 7.15 -1.33 0.23
C SER A 104 7.65 -2.08 1.46
N GLU A 105 8.74 -2.83 1.30
CA GLU A 105 9.33 -3.70 2.33
C GLU A 105 8.32 -4.71 2.89
N GLN A 106 8.06 -4.77 4.19
CA GLN A 106 7.10 -5.68 4.84
C GLN A 106 5.88 -4.93 5.40
N ALA A 107 5.57 -3.76 4.83
CA ALA A 107 4.45 -2.95 5.27
C ALA A 107 3.10 -3.65 5.06
N ARG A 108 2.16 -3.43 5.98
CA ARG A 108 0.82 -4.04 5.92
C ARG A 108 -0.26 -2.96 6.03
N LEU A 109 -1.14 -2.93 5.04
CA LEU A 109 -2.34 -2.08 5.01
C LEU A 109 -3.57 -2.96 5.11
N THR A 110 -4.49 -2.63 6.00
CA THR A 110 -5.70 -3.43 6.25
C THR A 110 -6.92 -2.59 6.61
N GLN A 111 -8.07 -3.25 6.73
CA GLN A 111 -9.39 -2.66 7.01
C GLN A 111 -9.71 -1.53 6.03
N HIS A 112 -9.99 -0.29 6.46
CA HIS A 112 -10.30 0.86 5.60
C HIS A 112 -9.14 1.86 5.51
N ALA A 113 -7.90 1.42 5.73
CA ALA A 113 -6.73 2.28 5.65
C ALA A 113 -6.54 2.90 4.26
N GLU A 114 -6.16 4.18 4.21
CA GLU A 114 -5.93 4.92 2.97
C GLU A 114 -4.51 5.49 2.93
N VAL A 115 -3.79 5.30 1.82
CA VAL A 115 -2.51 5.95 1.54
C VAL A 115 -2.55 6.58 0.16
N PHE A 116 -2.33 7.88 0.10
CA PHE A 116 -2.54 8.65 -1.13
C PHE A 116 -1.61 9.87 -1.21
N ASP A 117 -1.81 10.69 -2.25
CA ASP A 117 -0.90 11.75 -2.69
C ASP A 117 0.53 11.24 -2.87
N HIS A 118 1.39 11.45 -1.88
CA HIS A 118 2.79 11.01 -1.88
C HIS A 118 3.17 10.24 -0.60
N GLY A 119 2.17 9.73 0.14
CA GLY A 119 2.38 8.95 1.36
C GLY A 119 3.20 7.69 1.11
N LYS A 120 4.09 7.37 2.07
CA LYS A 120 4.97 6.22 2.01
C LYS A 120 4.82 5.37 3.26
N VAL A 121 4.72 4.06 3.06
CA VAL A 121 4.70 3.08 4.15
C VAL A 121 5.72 1.99 3.82
N LYS A 122 6.70 1.82 4.71
CA LYS A 122 7.80 0.86 4.57
C LYS A 122 8.16 0.21 5.91
N GLY A 123 9.25 -0.53 5.99
CA GLY A 123 9.59 -1.34 7.16
C GLY A 123 8.58 -2.47 7.37
N CYS A 124 8.30 -2.76 8.63
CA CYS A 124 7.22 -3.63 9.10
C CYS A 124 6.04 -2.81 9.63
N ALA A 125 5.82 -1.60 9.10
CA ALA A 125 4.76 -0.71 9.56
C ALA A 125 3.37 -1.27 9.25
N VAL A 126 2.41 -0.96 10.13
CA VAL A 126 1.02 -1.42 10.00
C VAL A 126 0.08 -0.23 10.00
N ILE A 127 -0.73 -0.09 8.94
CA ILE A 127 -1.79 0.91 8.82
C ILE A 127 -3.13 0.18 8.77
N SER A 128 -4.06 0.54 9.66
CA SER A 128 -5.33 -0.17 9.85
C SER A 128 -6.49 0.78 10.14
N ASP A 129 -7.68 0.20 10.27
CA ASP A 129 -8.94 0.85 10.63
C ASP A 129 -9.29 1.91 9.59
N PHE A 130 -9.39 3.19 9.96
CA PHE A 130 -9.67 4.32 9.07
C PHE A 130 -8.47 5.28 8.97
N ALA A 131 -7.26 4.78 9.21
CA ALA A 131 -6.07 5.62 9.22
C ALA A 131 -5.73 6.12 7.81
N ARG A 132 -5.20 7.34 7.74
CA ARG A 132 -4.87 8.05 6.49
C ARG A 132 -3.43 8.54 6.48
N ILE A 133 -2.67 8.19 5.45
CA ILE A 133 -1.30 8.67 5.22
C ILE A 133 -1.25 9.44 3.90
N GLN A 134 -0.85 10.71 3.95
CA GLN A 134 -0.92 11.63 2.79
C GLN A 134 0.26 12.61 2.74
N ASP A 135 0.27 13.53 1.77
CA ASP A 135 1.11 14.74 1.80
C ASP A 135 2.63 14.54 2.02
N TYR A 136 3.23 13.50 1.44
CA TYR A 136 4.66 13.10 1.60
C TYR A 136 5.03 12.47 2.96
N ALA A 137 4.07 12.16 3.82
CA ALA A 137 4.35 11.51 5.09
C ALA A 137 4.98 10.13 4.88
N GLU A 138 5.90 9.76 5.76
CA GLU A 138 6.61 8.49 5.73
C GLU A 138 6.44 7.73 7.04
N ILE A 139 5.83 6.55 6.96
CA ILE A 139 5.73 5.59 8.06
C ILE A 139 6.71 4.45 7.81
N SER A 140 7.50 4.09 8.81
CA SER A 140 8.60 3.14 8.67
C SER A 140 8.82 2.29 9.92
N ASP A 141 9.82 1.42 9.88
CA ASP A 141 10.20 0.52 10.97
C ASP A 141 9.02 -0.33 11.48
N GLN A 142 8.71 -0.31 12.78
CA GLN A 142 7.63 -1.11 13.39
C GLN A 142 6.49 -0.19 13.85
N ALA A 143 6.26 0.93 13.17
CA ALA A 143 5.24 1.91 13.54
C ALA A 143 3.81 1.41 13.22
N TRP A 144 2.86 1.74 14.08
CA TRP A 144 1.46 1.35 13.95
C TRP A 144 0.58 2.59 13.89
N VAL A 145 -0.21 2.74 12.82
CA VAL A 145 -1.18 3.84 12.66
C VAL A 145 -2.56 3.23 12.47
N TYR A 146 -3.50 3.57 13.34
CA TYR A 146 -4.81 2.92 13.39
C TYR A 146 -5.90 3.89 13.88
N GLN A 147 -7.13 3.39 14.05
CA GLN A 147 -8.34 4.18 14.27
C GLN A 147 -8.54 5.25 13.18
N TYR A 148 -8.77 6.50 13.56
CA TYR A 148 -9.03 7.61 12.66
C TYR A 148 -7.79 8.53 12.50
N ALA A 149 -6.59 8.02 12.77
CA ALA A 149 -5.37 8.80 12.72
C ALA A 149 -5.06 9.26 11.28
N THR A 150 -4.87 10.56 11.10
CA THR A 150 -4.33 11.14 9.86
C THR A 150 -2.90 11.59 10.08
N VAL A 151 -1.98 11.12 9.24
CA VAL A 151 -0.59 11.55 9.16
C VAL A 151 -0.37 12.22 7.81
N GLY A 152 0.11 13.46 7.82
CA GLY A 152 0.36 14.22 6.60
C GLY A 152 1.52 15.22 6.75
N GLY A 153 1.78 15.96 5.69
CA GLY A 153 2.97 16.77 5.52
C GLY A 153 4.23 15.92 5.44
N TRP A 154 5.37 16.56 5.68
CA TRP A 154 6.69 15.92 5.64
C TRP A 154 7.04 15.12 6.90
N GLU A 155 6.02 14.57 7.58
CA GLU A 155 6.20 13.82 8.82
C GLU A 155 6.92 12.50 8.56
N GLN A 156 7.86 12.17 9.45
CA GLN A 156 8.59 10.91 9.45
C GLN A 156 8.33 10.20 10.78
N ILE A 157 7.62 9.09 10.71
CA ILE A 157 7.31 8.23 11.85
C ILE A 157 8.05 6.92 11.64
N GLY A 158 8.81 6.54 12.65
CA GLY A 158 9.63 5.32 12.67
C GLY A 158 9.70 4.76 14.09
N GLY A 159 10.60 3.81 14.29
CA GLY A 159 10.70 3.05 15.54
C GLY A 159 9.47 2.17 15.81
N ARG A 160 9.10 2.04 17.09
CA ARG A 160 7.96 1.23 17.59
C ARG A 160 6.81 2.14 18.05
N GLU A 161 6.54 3.20 17.31
CA GLU A 161 5.53 4.20 17.67
C GLU A 161 4.11 3.70 17.40
N ARG A 162 3.14 4.16 18.21
CA ARG A 162 1.71 3.87 18.05
C ARG A 162 0.94 5.18 17.92
N ILE A 163 0.22 5.34 16.82
CA ILE A 163 -0.49 6.57 16.46
C ILE A 163 -1.98 6.28 16.33
N ILE A 164 -2.78 6.96 17.15
CA ILE A 164 -4.25 6.83 17.23
C ILE A 164 -5.00 8.14 17.01
N SER A 165 -4.28 9.25 16.96
CA SER A 165 -4.83 10.59 16.76
C SER A 165 -4.11 11.26 15.61
N ASN A 166 -4.75 12.25 15.00
CA ASN A 166 -4.15 13.05 13.95
C ASN A 166 -2.79 13.58 14.38
N SER A 167 -1.76 13.29 13.60
CA SER A 167 -0.49 13.99 13.67
C SER A 167 -0.52 15.08 12.61
N ARG A 168 -0.71 16.31 13.08
CA ARG A 168 -0.47 17.53 12.30
C ARG A 168 0.71 18.21 12.98
N ASN A 169 1.86 18.15 12.34
CA ASN A 169 3.09 18.64 12.92
C ASN A 169 3.01 20.13 13.30
N LYS A 170 2.96 20.40 14.61
CA LYS A 170 3.69 21.50 15.26
C LYS A 170 4.34 21.06 16.58
N GLU A 171 3.75 20.13 17.33
CA GLU A 171 4.23 19.83 18.70
C GLU A 171 5.09 18.58 18.86
N HIS A 172 4.98 17.57 17.98
CA HIS A 172 5.72 16.30 18.19
C HIS A 172 7.20 16.40 17.80
N PHE A 173 7.56 17.21 16.78
CA PHE A 173 8.97 17.38 16.38
C PHE A 173 9.79 18.25 17.35
N GLN A 174 9.15 19.17 18.08
CA GLN A 174 9.83 19.99 19.11
C GLN A 174 10.41 19.12 20.24
N ARG A 175 9.73 18.02 20.60
CA ARG A 175 10.24 17.11 21.65
C ARG A 175 11.49 16.33 21.21
N LYS A 176 11.55 15.81 19.98
CA LYS A 176 12.76 15.12 19.50
C LYS A 176 13.94 16.09 19.27
N LEU A 177 13.70 17.32 18.83
CA LEU A 177 14.74 18.35 18.72
C LEU A 177 15.26 18.82 20.09
N GLN A 178 14.40 19.01 21.09
CA GLN A 178 14.83 19.34 22.47
C GLN A 178 15.73 18.26 23.06
N PHE A 179 15.36 16.97 22.93
CA PHE A 179 16.20 15.86 23.40
C PHE A 179 17.55 15.80 22.68
N TRP A 180 17.61 16.07 21.37
CA TRP A 180 18.88 16.12 20.63
C TRP A 180 19.75 17.31 21.04
N THR A 181 19.18 18.51 21.26
CA THR A 181 19.95 19.67 21.73
C THR A 181 20.42 19.57 23.18
N GLU A 182 19.66 18.92 24.07
CA GLU A 182 20.06 18.70 25.47
C GLU A 182 21.16 17.63 25.59
N SER A 183 21.20 16.67 24.65
CA SER A 183 22.21 15.60 24.64
C SER A 183 23.59 16.00 24.07
N GLN A 184 23.71 17.15 23.41
CA GLN A 184 25.00 17.71 22.95
C GLN A 184 25.55 18.85 23.84
N GLY A 185 24.86 19.19 24.94
CA GLY A 185 25.29 20.22 25.89
C GLY A 185 26.22 19.75 27.01
N PHE A 186 26.85 18.57 26.89
CA PHE A 186 27.69 17.97 27.94
C PHE A 186 29.11 17.63 27.46
N PHE A 187 29.79 18.54 26.77
CA PHE A 187 31.26 18.56 26.69
C PHE A 187 31.74 20.01 26.54
N ASP A 188 31.86 20.72 27.66
CA ASP A 188 32.76 21.87 27.80
C ASP A 188 33.37 21.81 29.21
N HIS A 189 34.56 21.20 29.29
CA HIS A 189 35.58 21.42 30.32
C HIS A 189 36.96 21.20 29.70
#